data_AF-A0A2D4SLE9-F1
#
_entry.id   AF-A0A2D4SLE9-F1
#
_cell.length_a   1.000
_cell.length_b   1.000
_cell.length_c   1.000
_cell.angle_alpha   90.00
_cell.angle_beta   90.00
_cell.angle_gamma   90.00
#
_symmetry.space_group_name_H-M   'P 1'
#
loop_
_entity.id
_entity.type
_entity.pdbx_description
1 polymer ?
#
loop_
_entity_poly.entity_id
_entity_poly.type
_entity_poly.pdbx_seq_one_letter_code
_entity_poly.pdbx_strand_id
1 'polypeptide(L)'
;MTIHETLDIRKLWNLSGFITLMRLPLALIFPFVAAVPFIATIVLLLAAISDVIDGVIARKMNTESHIGGFADGWVDKIFNINAGWSLVVFDWMPWWASCLLFTREWIQIPMVPYYVAQYVRGHSPPNKPLLSGKVCSVLLVVAMIASLWSLSYVMWGSILGTAVLGAYSTIVYLGREFEARTKIN
;
A
#
# COMPACT_ATOMS: atom_id res chain seq x y z
N MET A 1 -3.70 -24.75 -13.03
CA MET A 1 -3.39 -24.67 -11.58
C MET A 1 -4.65 -24.19 -10.88
N THR A 2 -5.25 -25.00 -10.03
CA THR A 2 -6.63 -24.83 -9.56
C THR A 2 -6.69 -23.78 -8.45
N ILE A 3 -7.65 -22.85 -8.52
CA ILE A 3 -7.78 -21.66 -7.65
C ILE A 3 -7.76 -22.02 -6.14
N HIS A 4 -8.20 -23.22 -5.76
CA HIS A 4 -8.18 -23.70 -4.38
C HIS A 4 -6.78 -23.90 -3.76
N GLU A 5 -5.75 -24.27 -4.53
CA GLU A 5 -4.37 -24.40 -3.99
C GLU A 5 -3.69 -23.04 -3.77
N THR A 6 -4.17 -22.01 -4.48
CA THR A 6 -3.65 -20.65 -4.39
C THR A 6 -4.20 -19.86 -3.21
N LEU A 7 -5.24 -20.35 -2.51
CA LEU A 7 -5.95 -19.67 -1.41
C LEU A 7 -5.99 -20.49 -0.10
N ASP A 8 -4.96 -21.29 0.19
CA ASP A 8 -4.79 -21.93 1.49
C ASP A 8 -4.31 -20.95 2.60
N ILE A 9 -5.24 -20.60 3.49
CA ILE A 9 -5.06 -19.74 4.68
C ILE A 9 -3.86 -20.18 5.55
N ARG A 10 -3.49 -21.47 5.55
CA ARG A 10 -2.33 -21.97 6.30
C ARG A 10 -1.01 -21.35 5.81
N LYS A 11 -0.95 -20.90 4.55
CA LYS A 11 0.22 -20.21 3.97
C LYS A 11 0.38 -18.77 4.46
N LEU A 12 -0.58 -18.23 5.21
CA LEU A 12 -0.43 -16.97 5.96
C LEU A 12 0.36 -17.15 7.26
N TRP A 13 0.50 -18.39 7.74
CA TRP A 13 1.22 -18.70 8.98
C TRP A 13 2.75 -18.76 8.80
N ASN A 14 3.25 -18.12 7.74
CA ASN A 14 4.69 -17.91 7.54
C ASN A 14 5.12 -16.59 8.21
N LEU A 15 6.44 -16.41 8.39
CA LEU A 15 6.99 -15.25 9.09
C LEU A 15 6.52 -13.91 8.49
N SER A 16 6.46 -13.83 7.15
CA SER A 16 5.99 -12.65 6.42
C SER A 16 4.51 -12.36 6.63
N GLY A 17 3.64 -13.38 6.58
CA GLY A 17 2.21 -13.22 6.83
C GLY A 17 1.91 -12.81 8.27
N PHE A 18 2.69 -13.28 9.24
CA PHE A 18 2.54 -12.86 10.64
C PHE A 18 2.85 -11.36 10.83
N ILE A 19 3.95 -10.87 10.28
CA ILE A 19 4.33 -9.45 10.39
C ILE A 19 3.35 -8.57 9.60
N THR A 20 2.85 -9.04 8.46
CA THR A 20 1.74 -8.39 7.74
C THR A 20 0.52 -8.26 8.65
N LEU A 21 0.12 -9.34 9.33
CA LEU A 21 -1.01 -9.32 10.26
C LEU A 21 -0.79 -8.40 11.46
N MET A 22 0.45 -8.17 11.91
CA MET A 22 0.76 -7.21 12.98
C MET A 22 0.42 -5.75 12.61
N ARG A 23 0.29 -5.43 11.32
CA ARG A 23 -0.16 -4.10 10.88
C ARG A 23 -1.66 -3.87 11.12
N LEU A 24 -2.48 -4.93 11.27
CA LEU A 24 -3.90 -4.77 11.60
C LEU A 24 -4.12 -4.22 13.03
N PRO A 25 -3.50 -4.76 14.08
CA PRO A 25 -3.51 -4.13 15.40
C PRO A 25 -2.98 -2.70 15.40
N LEU A 26 -1.89 -2.43 14.67
CA LEU A 26 -1.35 -1.07 14.53
C LEU A 26 -2.37 -0.13 13.88
N ALA A 27 -3.07 -0.59 12.85
CA ALA A 27 -4.16 0.16 12.23
C ALA A 27 -5.26 0.46 13.25
N LEU A 28 -5.69 -0.53 14.03
CA LEU A 28 -6.76 -0.36 15.01
C LEU A 28 -6.39 0.61 16.15
N ILE A 29 -5.12 0.61 16.56
CA ILE A 29 -4.62 1.48 17.64
C ILE A 29 -4.39 2.92 17.14
N PHE A 30 -4.08 3.11 15.87
CA PHE A 30 -3.68 4.42 15.33
C PHE A 30 -4.63 5.58 15.66
N PRO A 31 -5.96 5.47 15.50
CA PRO A 31 -6.88 6.56 15.85
C PRO A 31 -6.80 7.01 17.32
N PHE A 32 -6.49 6.09 18.23
CA PHE A 32 -6.39 6.40 19.66
C PHE A 32 -5.08 7.11 20.02
N VAL A 33 -4.03 6.96 19.19
CA VAL A 33 -2.72 7.60 19.40
C VAL A 33 -2.49 8.81 18.50
N ALA A 34 -3.35 9.02 17.48
CA ALA A 34 -3.23 10.11 16.51
C ALA A 34 -3.28 11.51 17.13
N ALA A 35 -3.85 11.65 18.33
CA ALA A 35 -3.83 12.90 19.10
C ALA A 35 -2.43 13.28 19.63
N VAL A 36 -1.52 12.32 19.74
CA VAL A 36 -0.17 12.52 20.30
C VAL A 36 0.86 12.35 19.18
N PRO A 37 1.38 13.44 18.58
CA PRO A 37 2.25 13.39 17.40
C PRO A 37 3.43 12.45 17.53
N PHE A 38 4.06 12.43 18.70
CA PHE A 38 5.22 11.57 18.97
C PHE A 38 4.88 10.08 18.88
N ILE A 39 3.79 9.65 19.55
CA ILE A 39 3.36 8.25 19.55
C ILE A 39 2.84 7.85 18.16
N ALA A 40 2.04 8.71 17.52
CA ALA A 40 1.53 8.47 16.17
C ALA A 40 2.68 8.31 15.15
N THR A 41 3.73 9.13 15.26
CA THR A 41 4.94 9.01 14.43
C THR A 41 5.63 7.66 14.63
N ILE A 42 5.78 7.21 15.89
CA ILE A 42 6.38 5.90 16.18
C ILE A 42 5.56 4.78 15.54
N VAL A 43 4.23 4.82 15.65
CA VAL A 43 3.35 3.80 15.04
C VAL A 43 3.46 3.79 13.51
N LEU A 44 3.48 4.96 12.87
CA LEU A 44 3.71 5.07 11.41
C LEU A 44 5.06 4.49 11.00
N LEU A 45 6.13 4.80 11.73
CA LEU A 45 7.46 4.27 11.45
C LEU A 45 7.52 2.76 11.64
N LEU A 46 6.93 2.22 12.71
CA LEU A 46 6.87 0.78 12.93
C LEU A 46 6.12 0.07 11.81
N ALA A 47 4.99 0.61 11.36
CA ALA A 47 4.23 0.05 10.23
C ALA A 47 5.05 0.08 8.93
N ALA A 48 5.67 1.21 8.61
CA ALA A 48 6.49 1.36 7.39
C ALA A 48 7.73 0.47 7.39
N ILE A 49 8.41 0.34 8.53
CA ILE A 49 9.58 -0.54 8.68
C ILE A 49 9.15 -2.01 8.57
N SER A 50 8.02 -2.39 9.15
CA SER A 50 7.49 -3.76 9.07
C SER A 50 7.25 -4.20 7.62
N ASP A 51 6.72 -3.31 6.78
CA ASP A 51 6.52 -3.55 5.34
C ASP A 51 7.84 -3.83 4.59
N VAL A 52 8.86 -3.02 4.86
CA VAL A 52 10.18 -3.20 4.25
C VAL A 52 10.81 -4.52 4.69
N ILE A 53 10.70 -4.86 5.97
CA ILE A 53 11.24 -6.10 6.54
C ILE A 53 10.56 -7.31 5.90
N ASP A 54 9.23 -7.31 5.78
CA ASP A 54 8.47 -8.40 5.15
C ASP A 54 8.88 -8.62 3.71
N GLY A 55 8.95 -7.53 2.94
CA GLY A 55 9.38 -7.60 1.55
C GLY A 55 10.81 -8.09 1.39
N VAL A 56 11.71 -7.87 2.36
CA VAL A 56 13.09 -8.38 2.32
C VAL A 56 13.16 -9.84 2.74
N ILE A 57 12.44 -10.23 3.80
CA ILE A 57 12.41 -11.61 4.30
C ILE A 57 11.78 -12.54 3.27
N ALA A 58 10.65 -12.14 2.67
CA ALA A 58 9.95 -12.94 1.66
C ALA A 58 10.85 -13.22 0.44
N ARG A 59 11.57 -12.20 -0.03
CA ARG A 59 12.55 -12.32 -1.14
C ARG A 59 13.76 -13.18 -0.80
N LYS A 60 14.25 -13.11 0.45
CA LYS A 60 15.41 -13.92 0.88
C LYS A 60 15.06 -15.38 1.09
N MET A 61 13.85 -15.68 1.55
CA MET A 61 13.45 -17.04 1.91
C MET A 61 12.71 -17.77 0.77
N ASN A 62 12.56 -17.17 -0.42
CA ASN A 62 11.76 -17.69 -1.54
C ASN A 62 10.36 -18.18 -1.10
N THR A 63 9.82 -17.59 -0.04
CA THR A 63 8.55 -18.01 0.58
C THR A 63 7.41 -17.07 0.20
N GLU A 64 7.48 -16.50 -1.00
CA GLU A 64 6.42 -15.66 -1.54
C GLU A 64 5.19 -16.53 -1.80
N SER A 65 4.19 -16.43 -0.91
CA SER A 65 2.88 -17.06 -1.11
C SER A 65 1.94 -16.04 -1.78
N HIS A 66 1.17 -16.49 -2.77
CA HIS A 66 0.21 -15.63 -3.48
C HIS A 66 -0.79 -14.96 -2.52
N ILE A 67 -1.17 -15.65 -1.45
CA ILE A 67 -2.11 -15.18 -0.42
C ILE A 67 -1.45 -14.17 0.50
N GLY A 68 -0.20 -14.42 0.91
CA GLY A 68 0.57 -13.50 1.71
C GLY A 68 0.74 -12.17 1.00
N GLY A 69 1.15 -12.18 -0.28
CA GLY A 69 1.28 -10.96 -1.08
C GLY A 69 -0.05 -10.24 -1.32
N PHE A 70 -1.15 -10.98 -1.50
CA PHE A 70 -2.48 -10.38 -1.60
C PHE A 70 -2.90 -9.73 -0.27
N ALA A 71 -2.77 -10.45 0.85
CA ALA A 71 -3.10 -9.95 2.18
C ALA A 71 -2.26 -8.73 2.55
N ASP A 72 -0.96 -8.74 2.25
CA ASP A 72 -0.04 -7.61 2.44
C ASP A 72 -0.54 -6.34 1.76
N GLY A 73 -0.91 -6.43 0.48
CA GLY A 73 -1.47 -5.31 -0.26
C GLY A 73 -2.80 -4.78 0.29
N TRP A 74 -3.61 -5.61 0.95
CA TRP A 74 -4.86 -5.17 1.58
C TRP A 74 -4.65 -4.59 2.96
N VAL A 75 -3.84 -5.24 3.80
CA VAL A 75 -3.55 -4.76 5.15
C VAL A 75 -2.84 -3.41 5.10
N ASP A 76 -1.92 -3.22 4.17
CA ASP A 76 -1.26 -1.93 3.96
C ASP A 76 -2.27 -0.82 3.59
N LYS A 77 -3.21 -1.10 2.69
CA LYS A 77 -4.29 -0.15 2.35
C LYS A 77 -5.18 0.19 3.54
N ILE A 78 -5.57 -0.82 4.32
CA ILE A 78 -6.40 -0.61 5.52
C ILE A 78 -5.67 0.29 6.51
N PHE A 79 -4.39 0.01 6.77
CA PHE A 79 -3.57 0.83 7.66
C PHE A 79 -3.45 2.26 7.16
N ASN A 80 -3.03 2.46 5.91
CA ASN A 80 -2.79 3.79 5.36
C ASN A 80 -4.08 4.63 5.29
N ILE A 81 -5.21 4.05 4.83
CA ILE A 81 -6.50 4.74 4.80
C ILE A 81 -6.94 5.12 6.22
N ASN A 82 -6.84 4.22 7.19
CA ASN A 82 -7.23 4.51 8.56
C ASN A 82 -6.33 5.59 9.19
N ALA A 83 -5.02 5.54 8.92
CA ALA A 83 -4.08 6.54 9.37
C ALA A 83 -4.37 7.92 8.77
N GLY A 84 -4.54 7.99 7.45
CA GLY A 84 -4.89 9.22 6.76
C GLY A 84 -6.22 9.81 7.21
N TRP A 85 -7.24 8.98 7.48
CA TRP A 85 -8.53 9.45 7.99
C TRP A 85 -8.43 9.94 9.44
N SER A 86 -7.68 9.25 10.28
CA SER A 86 -7.44 9.69 11.67
C SER A 86 -6.78 11.07 11.69
N LEU A 87 -5.79 11.32 10.83
CA LEU A 87 -5.14 12.62 10.71
C LEU A 87 -6.12 13.74 10.31
N VAL A 88 -7.12 13.44 9.50
CA VAL A 88 -8.19 14.37 9.15
C VAL A 88 -9.11 14.65 10.34
N VAL A 89 -9.51 13.61 11.08
CA VAL A 89 -10.41 13.74 12.25
C VAL A 89 -9.77 14.57 13.37
N PHE A 90 -8.45 14.52 13.52
CA PHE A 90 -7.70 15.31 14.49
C PHE A 90 -7.20 16.66 13.94
N ASP A 91 -7.70 17.10 12.79
CA ASP A 91 -7.34 18.38 12.14
C ASP A 91 -5.84 18.56 11.81
N TRP A 92 -5.06 17.48 11.73
CA TRP A 92 -3.66 17.52 11.29
C TRP A 92 -3.51 17.79 9.80
N MET A 93 -4.52 17.41 9.01
CA MET A 93 -4.60 17.74 7.58
C MET A 93 -6.06 17.92 7.16
N PRO A 94 -6.35 18.76 6.15
CA PRO A 94 -7.71 18.88 5.66
C PRO A 94 -8.12 17.62 4.87
N TRP A 95 -9.40 17.28 4.90
CA TRP A 95 -9.92 16.05 4.26
C TRP A 95 -9.57 15.93 2.77
N TRP A 96 -9.55 17.04 2.04
CA TRP A 96 -9.20 17.06 0.62
C TRP A 96 -7.73 16.74 0.37
N ALA A 97 -6.83 17.05 1.31
CA ALA A 97 -5.42 16.69 1.24
C ALA A 97 -5.24 15.18 1.37
N SER A 98 -6.03 14.55 2.25
CA SER A 98 -6.10 13.09 2.36
C SER A 98 -6.61 12.45 1.07
N CYS A 99 -7.65 13.02 0.43
CA CYS A 99 -8.09 12.56 -0.89
C CYS A 99 -7.00 12.62 -1.96
N LEU A 100 -6.21 13.70 -1.99
CA LEU A 100 -5.07 13.84 -2.90
C LEU A 100 -3.96 12.83 -2.60
N LEU A 101 -3.68 12.60 -1.32
CA LEU A 101 -2.69 11.63 -0.86
C LEU A 101 -3.01 10.21 -1.37
N PHE A 102 -4.29 9.86 -1.41
CA PHE A 102 -4.78 8.55 -1.88
C PHE A 102 -5.17 8.52 -3.37
N THR A 103 -4.71 9.48 -4.19
CA THR A 103 -5.05 9.54 -5.63
C THR A 103 -4.74 8.23 -6.35
N ARG A 104 -3.60 7.59 -6.02
CA ARG A 104 -3.20 6.31 -6.60
C ARG A 104 -4.25 5.23 -6.33
N GLU A 105 -4.74 5.16 -5.11
CA GLU A 105 -5.69 4.15 -4.64
C GLU A 105 -7.04 4.33 -5.35
N TRP A 106 -7.50 5.57 -5.51
CA TRP A 106 -8.70 5.90 -6.29
C TRP A 106 -8.62 5.38 -7.73
N ILE A 107 -7.44 5.47 -8.36
CA ILE A 107 -7.23 5.00 -9.74
C ILE A 107 -7.06 3.47 -9.78
N GLN A 108 -6.48 2.87 -8.74
CA GLN A 108 -6.26 1.42 -8.67
C GLN A 108 -7.51 0.60 -8.36
N ILE A 109 -8.44 1.11 -7.55
CA ILE A 109 -9.69 0.43 -7.18
C ILE A 109 -10.47 -0.09 -8.40
N PRO A 110 -10.78 0.73 -9.43
CA PRO A 110 -11.52 0.25 -10.60
C PRO A 110 -10.76 -0.78 -11.44
N MET A 111 -9.45 -0.93 -11.27
CA MET A 111 -8.67 -1.98 -11.94
C MET A 111 -8.77 -3.33 -11.24
N VAL A 112 -9.19 -3.39 -9.97
CA VAL A 112 -9.27 -4.65 -9.20
C VAL A 112 -10.18 -5.69 -9.88
N PRO A 113 -11.42 -5.37 -10.31
CA PRO A 113 -12.27 -6.33 -11.02
C PRO A 113 -11.62 -6.84 -12.31
N TYR A 114 -10.91 -5.96 -13.01
CA TYR A 114 -10.17 -6.31 -14.22
C TYR A 114 -9.03 -7.30 -13.92
N TYR A 115 -8.23 -7.04 -12.88
CA TYR A 115 -7.17 -7.95 -12.44
C TYR A 115 -7.72 -9.30 -11.99
N VAL A 116 -8.84 -9.31 -11.24
CA VAL A 116 -9.51 -10.55 -10.83
C VAL A 116 -9.96 -11.35 -12.05
N ALA A 117 -10.57 -10.70 -13.06
CA ALA A 117 -10.99 -11.36 -14.29
C ALA A 117 -9.82 -11.96 -15.09
N GLN A 118 -8.68 -11.27 -15.16
CA GLN A 118 -7.45 -11.78 -15.80
C GLN A 118 -6.86 -12.97 -15.03
N TYR A 119 -6.86 -12.90 -13.70
CA TYR A 119 -6.35 -13.96 -12.84
C TYR A 119 -7.18 -15.25 -12.98
N VAL A 120 -8.51 -15.13 -13.05
CA VAL A 120 -9.42 -16.25 -13.33
C VAL A 120 -9.17 -16.87 -14.72
N ARG A 121 -8.72 -16.06 -15.69
CA ARG A 121 -8.33 -16.51 -17.03
C ARG A 121 -6.91 -17.09 -17.09
N GLY A 122 -6.24 -17.27 -15.96
CA GLY A 122 -4.89 -17.87 -15.87
C GLY A 122 -3.75 -16.94 -16.30
N HIS A 123 -4.02 -15.66 -16.56
CA HIS A 123 -3.01 -14.68 -16.92
C HIS A 123 -2.50 -13.99 -15.66
N SER A 124 -1.26 -14.28 -15.25
CA SER A 124 -0.59 -13.51 -14.20
C SER A 124 0.03 -12.27 -14.82
N PRO A 125 -0.38 -11.05 -14.44
CA PRO A 125 0.23 -9.84 -14.95
C PRO A 125 1.72 -9.80 -14.58
N PRO A 126 2.59 -9.24 -15.45
CA PRO A 126 4.02 -9.17 -15.21
C PRO A 126 4.31 -8.30 -13.98
N ASN A 127 4.57 -8.95 -12.85
CA ASN A 127 4.75 -8.31 -11.54
C ASN A 127 6.16 -7.72 -11.37
N LYS A 128 6.62 -6.89 -12.32
CA LYS A 128 7.89 -6.17 -12.16
C LYS A 128 7.66 -4.93 -11.30
N PRO A 129 8.22 -4.85 -10.08
CA PRO A 129 8.00 -3.71 -9.20
C PRO A 129 8.53 -2.42 -9.85
N LEU A 130 7.67 -1.41 -9.99
CA LEU A 130 8.11 -0.07 -10.39
C LEU A 130 8.79 0.65 -9.22
N LEU A 131 9.94 1.26 -9.48
CA LEU A 131 10.61 2.11 -8.50
C LEU A 131 9.73 3.30 -8.08
N SER A 132 8.96 3.86 -9.02
CA SER A 132 8.04 4.97 -8.75
C SER A 132 6.93 4.61 -7.75
N GLY A 133 6.44 3.35 -7.77
CA GLY A 133 5.45 2.88 -6.81
C GLY A 133 5.99 2.81 -5.38
N LYS A 134 7.27 2.45 -5.21
CA LYS A 134 7.94 2.44 -3.89
C LYS A 134 8.19 3.85 -3.38
N VAL A 135 8.68 4.74 -4.25
CA VAL A 135 8.90 6.15 -3.89
C VAL A 135 7.58 6.80 -3.48
N CYS A 136 6.48 6.51 -4.19
CA CYS A 136 5.14 6.96 -3.84
C CYS A 136 4.72 6.52 -2.42
N SER A 137 4.94 5.25 -2.06
CA SER A 137 4.62 4.75 -0.71
C SER A 137 5.47 5.43 0.38
N VAL A 138 6.76 5.70 0.11
CA VAL A 138 7.62 6.45 1.05
C VAL A 138 7.12 7.89 1.22
N LEU A 139 6.79 8.57 0.13
CA LEU A 139 6.26 9.93 0.18
C LEU A 139 4.92 10.00 0.92
N LEU A 140 4.09 8.97 0.81
CA LEU A 140 2.84 8.87 1.56
C LEU A 140 3.08 8.87 3.07
N VAL A 141 3.99 8.03 3.55
CA VAL A 141 4.36 7.98 4.98
C VAL A 141 5.00 9.30 5.42
N VAL A 142 5.87 9.89 4.60
CA VAL A 142 6.50 11.19 4.89
C VAL A 142 5.44 12.30 4.99
N ALA A 143 4.44 12.32 4.11
CA ALA A 143 3.34 13.28 4.19
C ALA A 143 2.55 13.16 5.50
N MET A 144 2.25 11.93 5.92
CA MET A 144 1.54 11.68 7.18
C MET A 144 2.36 12.12 8.39
N ILE A 145 3.65 11.81 8.44
CA ILE A 145 4.54 12.28 9.51
C ILE A 145 4.63 13.82 9.48
N ALA A 146 4.81 14.42 8.30
CA ALA A 146 4.91 15.88 8.16
C ALA A 146 3.64 16.60 8.66
N SER A 147 2.45 16.01 8.47
CA SER A 147 1.20 16.57 9.00
C SER A 147 1.15 16.60 10.53
N LEU A 148 1.65 15.55 11.20
CA LEU A 148 1.69 15.48 12.67
C LEU A 148 2.59 16.55 13.31
N TRP A 149 3.68 16.92 12.61
CA TRP A 149 4.64 17.93 13.09
C TRP A 149 4.40 19.32 12.51
N SER A 150 3.25 19.54 11.86
CA SER A 150 2.88 20.83 11.23
C SER A 150 3.91 21.35 10.22
N LEU A 151 4.69 20.45 9.59
CA LEU A 151 5.71 20.78 8.59
C LEU A 151 5.07 21.02 7.23
N SER A 152 4.38 22.16 7.10
CA SER A 152 3.51 22.47 5.95
C SER A 152 4.17 22.29 4.58
N TYR A 153 5.39 22.80 4.38
CA TYR A 153 6.09 22.69 3.10
C TYR A 153 6.42 21.24 2.72
N VAL A 154 6.86 20.45 3.70
CA VAL A 154 7.19 19.03 3.51
C VAL A 154 5.92 18.24 3.23
N MET A 155 4.86 18.50 4.00
CA MET A 155 3.56 17.87 3.83
C MET A 155 3.01 18.09 2.42
N TRP A 156 2.91 19.35 1.96
CA TRP A 156 2.40 19.66 0.62
C TRP A 156 3.29 19.11 -0.49
N GLY A 157 4.61 19.23 -0.37
CA GLY A 157 5.56 18.66 -1.33
C GLY A 157 5.40 17.15 -1.47
N SER A 158 5.25 16.43 -0.35
CA SER A 158 5.04 14.99 -0.33
C SER A 158 3.67 14.58 -0.85
N ILE A 159 2.58 15.29 -0.52
CA ILE A 159 1.24 15.00 -1.04
C ILE A 159 1.21 15.14 -2.56
N LEU A 160 1.73 16.25 -3.10
CA LEU A 160 1.79 16.49 -4.54
C LEU A 160 2.69 15.46 -5.24
N GLY A 161 3.84 15.15 -4.65
CA GLY A 161 4.74 14.10 -5.15
C GLY A 161 4.06 12.73 -5.21
N THR A 162 3.33 12.34 -4.16
CA THR A 162 2.55 11.10 -4.11
C THR A 162 1.45 11.10 -5.18
N ALA A 163 0.70 12.19 -5.33
CA ALA A 163 -0.37 12.27 -6.34
C ALA A 163 0.18 12.13 -7.77
N VAL A 164 1.24 12.86 -8.12
CA VAL A 164 1.84 12.83 -9.47
C VAL A 164 2.51 11.49 -9.76
N LEU A 165 3.36 10.99 -8.85
CA LEU A 165 4.06 9.72 -9.03
C LEU A 165 3.09 8.53 -8.98
N GLY A 166 2.07 8.61 -8.13
CA GLY A 166 1.00 7.62 -8.03
C GLY A 166 0.18 7.51 -9.31
N ALA A 167 -0.22 8.65 -9.89
CA ALA A 167 -0.88 8.69 -11.19
C ALA A 167 0.03 8.15 -12.30
N TYR A 168 1.28 8.62 -12.37
CA TYR A 168 2.27 8.15 -13.36
C TYR A 168 2.51 6.64 -13.27
N SER A 169 2.76 6.12 -12.07
CA SER A 169 2.95 4.68 -11.84
C SER A 169 1.77 3.89 -12.36
N THR A 170 0.55 4.35 -12.06
CA THR A 170 -0.68 3.67 -12.46
C THR A 170 -0.89 3.69 -13.98
N ILE A 171 -0.59 4.80 -14.66
CA ILE A 171 -0.62 4.89 -16.13
C ILE A 171 0.40 3.95 -16.76
N VAL A 172 1.62 3.86 -16.22
CA VAL A 172 2.64 2.93 -16.73
C VAL A 172 2.23 1.47 -16.51
N TYR A 173 1.61 1.15 -15.37
CA TYR A 173 1.05 -0.18 -15.13
C TYR A 173 -0.05 -0.53 -16.14
N LEU A 174 -0.95 0.42 -16.45
CA LEU A 174 -1.94 0.24 -17.51
C LEU A 174 -1.29 0.05 -18.89
N GLY A 175 -0.29 0.86 -19.24
CA GLY A 175 0.38 0.77 -20.54
C GLY A 175 1.05 -0.59 -20.77
N ARG A 176 1.75 -1.10 -19.76
CA ARG A 176 2.37 -2.45 -19.80
C ARG A 176 1.33 -3.56 -19.97
N GLU A 177 0.16 -3.38 -19.38
CA GLU A 177 -0.94 -4.33 -19.50
C GLU A 177 -1.51 -4.34 -20.92
N PHE A 178 -1.67 -3.18 -21.57
CA PHE A 178 -2.08 -3.10 -22.97
C PHE A 178 -1.06 -3.71 -23.92
N GLU A 179 0.24 -3.47 -23.70
CA GLU A 179 1.31 -4.10 -24.49
C GLU A 179 1.36 -5.62 -24.32
N ALA A 180 1.05 -6.13 -23.13
CA ALA A 180 0.94 -7.57 -22.89
C ALA A 180 -0.20 -8.19 -23.70
N ARG A 181 -1.32 -7.48 -23.91
CA ARG A 181 -2.43 -7.93 -24.78
C ARG A 181 -1.98 -8.13 -26.22
N THR A 182 -1.19 -7.20 -26.76
CA THR A 182 -0.72 -7.26 -28.16
C THR A 182 0.25 -8.39 -28.47
N LYS A 183 0.82 -9.06 -27.44
CA LYS A 183 1.69 -10.22 -27.62
C LYS A 183 0.97 -11.57 -27.49
N ILE A 184 -0.29 -11.57 -27.05
CA ILE A 184 -1.08 -12.79 -26.82
C ILE A 184 -2.07 -13.06 -27.98
N ASN A 185 -2.36 -12.04 -28.80
CA ASN A 185 -3.05 -12.17 -30.09
C ASN A 185 -2.02 -12.34 -31.22
#